data_AF-A0A1G3XZB5-F1
#
_entry.id   AF-A0A1G3XZB5-F1
#
_cell.length_a   1.000
_cell.length_b   1.000
_cell.length_c   1.000
_cell.angle_alpha   90.00
_cell.angle_beta   90.00
_cell.angle_gamma   90.00
#
_symmetry.space_group_name_H-M   'P 1'
#
loop_
_entity.id
_entity.type
_entity.pdbx_description
1 polymer ?
#
loop_
_entity_poly.entity_id
_entity_poly.type
_entity_poly.pdbx_seq_one_letter_code
_entity_poly.pdbx_strand_id
1 'polypeptide(L)'
;MSNRGFFHFSALPMSTRMVYTMTLLVLGTGYLFAMLQVFFSHAGLDGNAQNISAQDIRIAYHGSESDTRLVAALKGPMAGMLPESERAVIFKWVESGAKPEAFESDVKPILTERCLACHDGSNPHIPLLTSFEEVSKVVAKDTGATIPTLVRVSHIHLFGITFIFFIVSSIFTHAYMRPLWLKCVIIVLPFLTILTDIFSWYLTKWIPGFAWFIIISGALMGISFTAQWVISMWQMWFYTLPADLEECGGALPVLGRKQ
;
A
#
# COMPACT_ATOMS: atom_id res chain seq x y z
N MET A 1 -4.86 -27.92 37.33
CA MET A 1 -4.55 -27.96 35.89
C MET A 1 -4.52 -26.54 35.38
N SER A 2 -3.32 -25.97 35.19
CA SER A 2 -3.17 -24.59 34.72
C SER A 2 -3.68 -24.50 33.29
N ASN A 3 -4.71 -23.69 33.06
CA ASN A 3 -5.10 -23.24 31.72
C ASN A 3 -3.90 -22.54 31.07
N ARG A 4 -3.04 -23.31 30.40
CA ARG A 4 -1.95 -22.80 29.56
C ARG A 4 -2.58 -22.43 28.23
N GLY A 5 -3.05 -21.19 28.09
CA GLY A 5 -3.77 -20.74 26.89
C GLY A 5 -2.90 -20.53 25.64
N PHE A 6 -1.58 -20.56 25.76
CA PHE A 6 -0.65 -20.23 24.67
C PHE A 6 0.37 -21.35 24.47
N PHE A 7 0.13 -22.15 23.43
CA PHE A 7 0.99 -23.23 22.99
C PHE A 7 1.72 -22.88 21.71
N HIS A 8 2.90 -23.45 21.51
CA HIS A 8 3.60 -23.42 20.25
C HIS A 8 2.83 -24.18 19.16
N PHE A 9 3.07 -23.83 17.89
CA PHE A 9 2.43 -24.43 16.72
C PHE A 9 2.46 -25.97 16.67
N SER A 10 3.54 -26.59 17.13
CA SER A 10 3.70 -28.05 17.17
C SER A 10 2.73 -28.76 18.10
N ALA A 11 2.20 -28.07 19.11
CA ALA A 11 1.21 -28.59 20.05
C ALA A 11 -0.23 -28.28 19.63
N LEU A 12 -0.43 -27.58 18.50
CA LEU A 12 -1.76 -27.29 17.96
C LEU A 12 -2.29 -28.45 17.09
N PRO A 13 -3.61 -28.68 17.05
CA PRO A 13 -4.21 -29.62 16.12
C PRO A 13 -3.85 -29.32 14.66
N MET A 14 -3.80 -30.37 13.84
CA MET A 14 -3.50 -30.25 12.41
C MET A 14 -4.47 -29.31 11.69
N SER A 15 -5.75 -29.32 12.07
CA SER A 15 -6.76 -28.41 11.52
C SER A 15 -6.41 -26.93 11.76
N THR A 16 -5.95 -26.56 12.96
CA THR A 16 -5.53 -25.19 13.28
C THR A 16 -4.30 -24.78 12.47
N ARG A 17 -3.29 -25.66 12.38
CA ARG A 17 -2.08 -25.42 11.55
C ARG A 17 -2.42 -25.22 10.08
N MET A 18 -3.36 -26.02 9.55
CA MET A 18 -3.86 -25.87 8.18
C MET A 18 -4.51 -24.51 7.95
N VAL A 19 -5.44 -24.11 8.84
CA VAL A 19 -6.12 -22.81 8.72
C VAL A 19 -5.10 -21.67 8.77
N TYR A 20 -4.19 -21.65 9.74
CA TYR A 20 -3.17 -20.61 9.84
C TYR A 20 -2.27 -20.55 8.61
N THR A 21 -1.87 -21.71 8.06
CA THR A 21 -1.05 -21.75 6.85
C THR A 21 -1.79 -21.17 5.65
N MET A 22 -3.04 -21.58 5.41
CA MET A 22 -3.83 -21.05 4.30
C MET A 22 -4.09 -19.54 4.45
N THR A 23 -4.41 -19.08 5.66
CA THR A 23 -4.56 -17.65 5.96
C THR A 23 -3.28 -16.88 5.63
N LEU A 24 -2.11 -17.35 6.09
CA LEU A 24 -0.83 -16.68 5.82
C LEU A 24 -0.48 -16.68 4.33
N LEU A 25 -0.78 -17.74 3.58
CA LEU A 25 -0.53 -17.78 2.13
C LEU A 25 -1.39 -16.76 1.37
N VAL A 26 -2.68 -16.67 1.70
CA VAL A 26 -3.59 -15.70 1.07
C VAL A 26 -3.18 -14.27 1.43
N LEU A 27 -2.92 -13.98 2.71
CA LEU A 27 -2.48 -12.66 3.15
C LEU A 27 -1.11 -12.27 2.57
N GLY A 28 -0.17 -13.22 2.48
CA GLY A 28 1.14 -12.99 1.86
C GLY A 28 1.02 -12.66 0.37
N THR A 29 0.16 -13.38 -0.36
CA THR A 29 -0.14 -13.08 -1.77
C THR A 29 -0.79 -11.69 -1.90
N GLY A 30 -1.77 -11.38 -1.06
CA GLY A 30 -2.41 -10.07 -1.03
C GLY A 30 -1.41 -8.93 -0.76
N TYR A 31 -0.45 -9.13 0.13
CA TYR A 31 0.61 -8.17 0.40
C TYR A 31 1.50 -7.91 -0.83
N LEU A 32 1.86 -8.95 -1.59
CA LEU A 32 2.62 -8.80 -2.85
C LEU A 32 1.84 -7.98 -3.88
N PHE A 33 0.55 -8.25 -4.05
CA PHE A 33 -0.31 -7.46 -4.93
C PHE A 33 -0.47 -6.01 -4.46
N ALA A 34 -0.52 -5.77 -3.14
CA ALA A 34 -0.51 -4.41 -2.61
C ALA A 34 0.79 -3.67 -2.98
N MET A 35 1.95 -4.32 -2.93
CA MET A 35 3.22 -3.72 -3.36
C MET A 35 3.23 -3.41 -4.86
N LEU A 36 2.71 -4.32 -5.69
CA LEU A 36 2.53 -4.07 -7.13
C LEU A 36 1.60 -2.88 -7.37
N GLN A 37 0.49 -2.80 -6.64
CA GLN A 37 -0.45 -1.69 -6.74
C GLN A 37 0.23 -0.35 -6.41
N VAL A 38 1.05 -0.31 -5.35
CA VAL A 38 1.81 0.90 -4.97
C VAL A 38 2.76 1.30 -6.10
N PHE A 39 3.46 0.34 -6.71
CA PHE A 39 4.32 0.58 -7.88
C PHE A 39 3.56 1.15 -9.06
N PHE A 40 2.53 0.47 -9.55
CA PHE A 40 1.77 0.92 -10.72
C PHE A 40 0.97 2.20 -10.50
N SER A 41 0.69 2.57 -9.25
CA SER A 41 -0.03 3.81 -8.94
C SER A 41 0.87 5.04 -8.84
N HIS A 42 2.15 4.86 -8.47
CA HIS A 42 3.03 5.98 -8.11
C HIS A 42 4.32 6.07 -8.91
N ALA A 43 4.86 4.96 -9.42
CA ALA A 43 6.13 4.98 -10.16
C ALA A 43 6.02 5.86 -11.41
N GLY A 44 7.05 6.66 -11.68
CA GLY A 44 7.14 7.52 -12.87
C GLY A 44 6.54 8.91 -12.74
N LEU A 45 5.93 9.27 -11.60
CA LEU A 45 5.45 10.63 -11.34
C LEU A 45 6.62 11.64 -11.33
N ASP A 46 7.77 11.23 -10.84
CA ASP A 46 9.02 12.01 -10.87
C ASP A 46 9.74 11.99 -12.23
N GLY A 47 9.19 11.29 -13.22
CA GLY A 47 9.78 11.10 -14.55
C GLY A 47 10.60 9.81 -14.72
N ASN A 48 10.79 9.00 -13.68
CA ASN A 48 11.49 7.72 -13.73
C ASN A 48 10.54 6.54 -13.43
N ALA A 49 10.04 5.89 -14.47
CA ALA A 49 9.10 4.78 -14.33
C ALA A 49 9.71 3.45 -13.81
N GLN A 50 11.02 3.38 -13.58
CA GLN A 50 11.69 2.12 -13.19
C GLN A 50 11.63 1.83 -11.69
N ASN A 51 11.41 2.85 -10.85
CA ASN A 51 11.39 2.71 -9.41
C ASN A 51 10.36 3.65 -8.78
N ILE A 52 10.15 3.50 -7.47
CA ILE A 52 9.37 4.42 -6.66
C ILE A 52 10.34 5.23 -5.81
N SER A 53 10.25 6.55 -5.90
CA SER A 53 11.07 7.47 -5.12
C SER A 53 10.24 8.24 -4.09
N ALA A 54 10.92 8.93 -3.17
CA ALA A 54 10.26 9.88 -2.27
C ALA A 54 9.62 11.05 -3.02
N GLN A 55 10.12 11.36 -4.23
CA GLN A 55 9.56 12.40 -5.08
C GLN A 55 8.21 11.96 -5.68
N ASP A 56 8.07 10.70 -6.08
CA ASP A 56 6.77 10.16 -6.54
C ASP A 56 5.70 10.29 -5.45
N ILE A 57 6.04 9.89 -4.22
CA ILE A 57 5.12 9.97 -3.08
C ILE A 57 4.79 11.43 -2.76
N ARG A 58 5.78 12.33 -2.78
CA ARG A 58 5.52 13.77 -2.62
C ARG A 58 4.53 14.26 -3.68
N ILE A 59 4.76 13.96 -4.96
CA ILE A 59 3.88 14.40 -6.05
C ILE A 59 2.46 13.85 -5.85
N ALA A 60 2.34 12.57 -5.51
CA ALA A 60 1.02 11.94 -5.33
C ALA A 60 0.17 12.57 -4.22
N TYR A 61 0.77 13.00 -3.11
CA TYR A 61 0.03 13.53 -1.95
C TYR A 61 -0.01 15.06 -1.89
N HIS A 62 1.08 15.74 -2.22
CA HIS A 62 1.20 17.20 -2.23
C HIS A 62 0.81 17.84 -3.57
N GLY A 63 1.01 17.11 -4.66
CA GLY A 63 0.86 17.59 -6.03
C GLY A 63 2.18 18.01 -6.67
N SER A 64 2.18 17.98 -8.00
CA SER A 64 3.30 18.47 -8.81
C SER A 64 3.39 20.00 -8.83
N GLU A 65 4.63 20.52 -8.80
CA GLU A 65 4.87 21.95 -8.96
C GLU A 65 4.83 22.39 -10.43
N SER A 66 5.15 21.48 -11.36
CA SER A 66 5.26 21.73 -12.79
C SER A 66 4.14 21.12 -13.61
N ASP A 67 3.59 19.99 -13.18
CA ASP A 67 2.64 19.22 -13.98
C ASP A 67 1.18 19.56 -13.66
N THR A 68 0.34 19.31 -14.65
CA THR A 68 -1.12 19.32 -14.51
C THR A 68 -1.61 17.96 -14.05
N ARG A 69 -2.85 17.90 -13.55
CA ARG A 69 -3.45 16.63 -13.12
C ARG A 69 -3.50 15.60 -14.26
N LEU A 70 -3.75 16.05 -15.49
CA LEU A 70 -3.74 15.20 -16.69
C LEU A 70 -2.34 14.63 -16.95
N VAL A 71 -1.30 15.47 -16.92
CA VAL A 71 0.09 15.03 -17.15
C VAL A 71 0.54 14.05 -16.07
N ALA A 72 0.27 14.36 -14.79
CA ALA A 72 0.59 13.48 -13.68
C ALA A 72 -0.09 12.10 -13.82
N ALA A 73 -1.37 12.06 -14.21
CA ALA A 73 -2.07 10.81 -14.45
C ALA A 73 -1.43 9.97 -15.57
N LEU A 74 -1.03 10.60 -16.68
CA LEU A 74 -0.40 9.95 -17.83
C LEU A 74 1.08 9.56 -17.60
N LYS A 75 1.72 10.10 -16.55
CA LYS A 75 3.03 9.65 -16.05
C LYS A 75 2.91 8.49 -15.05
N GLY A 76 1.83 8.46 -14.26
CA GLY A 76 1.58 7.42 -13.25
C GLY A 76 0.50 6.41 -13.67
N PRO A 77 -0.68 6.39 -13.04
CA PRO A 77 -1.65 5.29 -13.14
C PRO A 77 -2.22 5.06 -14.55
N MET A 78 -2.16 6.04 -15.45
CA MET A 78 -2.63 5.94 -16.84
C MET A 78 -1.48 5.80 -17.84
N ALA A 79 -0.24 5.60 -17.38
CA ALA A 79 0.93 5.55 -18.25
C ALA A 79 0.89 4.40 -19.28
N GLY A 80 0.16 3.33 -18.99
CA GLY A 80 -0.01 2.18 -19.89
C GLY A 80 -1.22 2.28 -20.83
N MET A 81 -2.01 3.35 -20.78
CA MET A 81 -3.29 3.45 -21.51
C MET A 81 -3.16 4.02 -22.92
N LEU A 82 -1.99 4.54 -23.28
CA LEU A 82 -1.70 5.08 -24.61
C LEU A 82 -0.21 4.95 -24.97
N PRO A 83 0.13 4.85 -26.26
CA PRO A 83 1.51 4.85 -26.73
C PRO A 83 2.27 6.13 -26.38
N GLU A 84 3.60 6.04 -26.29
CA GLU A 84 4.47 7.18 -26.00
C GLU A 84 4.32 8.34 -27.00
N SER A 85 4.13 8.04 -28.29
CA SER A 85 3.95 9.04 -29.33
C SER A 85 2.67 9.87 -29.13
N GLU A 86 1.54 9.22 -28.85
CA GLU A 86 0.25 9.88 -28.57
C GLU A 86 0.32 10.68 -27.26
N ARG A 87 0.97 10.12 -26.22
CA ARG A 87 1.19 10.82 -24.95
C ARG A 87 2.02 12.09 -25.11
N ALA A 88 3.06 12.06 -25.94
CA ALA A 88 3.90 13.22 -26.20
C ALA A 88 3.11 14.37 -26.86
N VAL A 89 2.12 14.06 -27.72
CA VAL A 89 1.22 15.05 -28.30
C VAL A 89 0.41 15.76 -27.21
N ILE A 90 -0.17 15.01 -26.27
CA ILE A 90 -0.93 15.57 -25.14
C ILE A 90 -0.02 16.43 -24.25
N PHE A 91 1.19 15.97 -23.93
CA PHE A 91 2.14 16.72 -23.11
C PHE A 91 2.52 18.05 -23.76
N LYS A 92 2.88 18.02 -25.05
CA LYS A 92 3.21 19.23 -25.81
C LYS A 92 2.03 20.21 -25.87
N TRP A 93 0.81 19.70 -26.04
CA TRP A 93 -0.39 20.54 -26.03
C TRP A 93 -0.58 21.22 -24.67
N VAL A 94 -0.45 20.49 -23.56
CA VAL A 94 -0.52 21.04 -22.20
C VAL A 94 0.58 22.09 -21.98
N GLU A 95 1.84 21.79 -22.34
CA GLU A 95 2.97 22.72 -22.23
C GLU A 95 2.77 24.00 -23.05
N SER A 96 2.08 23.91 -24.18
CA SER A 96 1.75 25.07 -25.03
C SER A 96 0.60 25.94 -24.51
N GLY A 97 0.08 25.65 -23.31
CA GLY A 97 -1.01 26.39 -22.66
C GLY A 97 -2.40 25.83 -22.94
N ALA A 98 -2.51 24.58 -23.43
CA ALA A 98 -3.77 23.84 -23.59
C ALA A 98 -4.85 24.60 -24.38
N LYS A 99 -4.47 25.14 -25.53
CA LYS A 99 -5.34 26.00 -26.34
C LYS A 99 -6.48 25.19 -27.02
N PRO A 100 -7.69 25.75 -27.15
CA PRO A 100 -8.84 25.06 -27.75
C PRO A 100 -8.61 24.61 -29.20
N GLU A 101 -7.85 25.38 -29.99
CA GLU A 101 -7.67 25.12 -31.42
C GLU A 101 -6.87 23.83 -31.67
N ALA A 102 -5.82 23.63 -30.88
CA ALA A 102 -4.99 22.42 -30.91
C ALA A 102 -5.67 21.22 -30.22
N PHE A 103 -6.60 21.48 -29.29
CA PHE A 103 -7.36 20.41 -28.65
C PHE A 103 -8.22 19.64 -29.65
N GLU A 104 -9.01 20.36 -30.46
CA GLU A 104 -9.95 19.73 -31.41
C GLU A 104 -9.25 18.93 -32.50
N SER A 105 -8.07 19.39 -32.95
CA SER A 105 -7.31 18.77 -34.03
C SER A 105 -6.43 17.61 -33.57
N ASP A 106 -5.66 17.79 -32.49
CA ASP A 106 -4.59 16.85 -32.12
C ASP A 106 -4.94 15.97 -30.92
N VAL A 107 -5.68 16.48 -29.94
CA VAL A 107 -5.90 15.80 -28.64
C VAL A 107 -7.22 15.04 -28.60
N LYS A 108 -8.30 15.65 -29.09
CA LYS A 108 -9.64 15.07 -29.08
C LYS A 108 -9.73 13.71 -29.80
N PRO A 109 -9.06 13.47 -30.94
CA PRO A 109 -9.04 12.14 -31.56
C PRO A 109 -8.44 11.08 -30.62
N ILE A 110 -7.32 11.39 -29.95
CA ILE A 110 -6.65 10.48 -29.00
C ILE A 110 -7.57 10.17 -27.81
N LEU A 111 -8.19 11.19 -27.22
CA LEU A 111 -9.11 10.99 -26.10
C LEU A 111 -10.32 10.13 -26.51
N THR A 112 -10.84 10.35 -27.72
CA THR A 112 -11.99 9.59 -28.25
C THR A 112 -11.64 8.11 -28.42
N GLU A 113 -10.46 7.81 -28.96
CA GLU A 113 -10.02 6.44 -29.21
C GLU A 113 -9.60 5.70 -27.93
N ARG A 114 -8.90 6.37 -27.00
CA ARG A 114 -8.22 5.73 -25.87
C ARG A 114 -8.92 5.92 -24.53
N CYS A 115 -9.51 7.10 -24.30
CA CYS A 115 -9.91 7.52 -22.95
C CYS A 115 -11.42 7.41 -22.72
N LEU A 116 -12.24 7.68 -23.75
CA LEU A 116 -13.70 7.70 -23.59
C LEU A 116 -14.31 6.33 -23.29
N ALA A 117 -13.58 5.23 -23.49
CA ALA A 117 -14.03 3.91 -23.04
C ALA A 117 -14.31 3.84 -21.52
N CYS A 118 -13.68 4.72 -20.73
CA CYS A 118 -13.95 4.85 -19.29
C CYS A 118 -14.36 6.29 -18.90
N HIS A 119 -13.85 7.31 -19.59
CA HIS A 119 -14.07 8.72 -19.26
C HIS A 119 -15.25 9.37 -20.02
N ASP A 120 -16.29 8.60 -20.34
CA ASP A 120 -17.51 9.05 -21.02
C ASP A 120 -18.58 9.65 -20.10
N GLY A 121 -18.44 9.49 -18.78
CA GLY A 121 -19.39 9.96 -17.76
C GLY A 121 -20.25 8.86 -17.14
N SER A 122 -20.10 7.60 -17.57
CA SER A 122 -20.76 6.45 -16.95
C SER A 122 -20.32 6.21 -15.49
N ASN A 123 -19.07 6.58 -15.15
CA ASN A 123 -18.53 6.47 -13.81
C ASN A 123 -18.30 7.86 -13.16
N PRO A 124 -19.11 8.25 -12.15
CA PRO A 124 -19.01 9.56 -11.51
C PRO A 124 -17.76 9.73 -10.62
N HIS A 125 -16.95 8.68 -10.45
CA HIS A 125 -15.73 8.72 -9.64
C HIS A 125 -14.45 9.00 -10.44
N ILE A 126 -14.54 9.13 -11.76
CA ILE A 126 -13.42 9.52 -12.63
C ILE A 126 -13.78 10.76 -13.45
N PRO A 127 -12.80 11.58 -13.88
CA PRO A 127 -13.07 12.79 -14.64
C PRO A 127 -13.78 12.50 -15.97
N LEU A 128 -14.72 13.36 -16.34
CA LEU A 128 -15.32 13.36 -17.68
C LEU A 128 -14.34 13.99 -18.67
N LEU A 129 -14.18 13.44 -19.88
CA LEU A 129 -13.22 13.94 -20.89
C LEU A 129 -13.85 14.16 -22.27
N THR A 130 -15.18 14.31 -22.35
CA THR A 130 -15.94 14.38 -23.61
C THR A 130 -15.92 15.74 -24.30
N SER A 131 -15.53 16.81 -23.59
CA SER A 131 -15.48 18.17 -24.11
C SER A 131 -14.22 18.91 -23.66
N PHE A 132 -13.84 19.96 -24.39
CA PHE A 132 -12.74 20.83 -23.99
C PHE A 132 -12.93 21.41 -22.59
N GLU A 133 -14.16 21.82 -22.25
CA GLU A 133 -14.49 22.37 -20.93
C GLU A 133 -14.16 21.35 -19.82
N GLU A 134 -14.56 20.10 -19.98
CA GLU A 134 -14.29 19.06 -18.98
C GLU A 134 -12.81 18.70 -18.91
N VAL A 135 -12.14 18.60 -20.06
CA VAL A 135 -10.69 18.35 -20.11
C VAL A 135 -9.90 19.50 -19.47
N SER A 136 -10.32 20.76 -19.67
CA SER A 136 -9.65 21.93 -19.08
C SER A 136 -9.60 21.88 -17.55
N LYS A 137 -10.60 21.25 -16.91
CA LYS A 137 -10.63 21.04 -15.45
C LYS A 137 -9.52 20.11 -14.96
N VAL A 138 -9.07 19.15 -15.78
CA VAL A 138 -7.95 18.25 -15.44
C VAL A 138 -6.61 18.72 -15.98
N VAL A 139 -6.60 19.75 -16.82
CA VAL A 139 -5.39 20.49 -17.18
C VAL A 139 -5.02 21.54 -16.13
N ALA A 140 -5.85 21.72 -15.10
CA ALA A 140 -5.47 22.48 -13.92
C ALA A 140 -4.22 21.89 -13.22
N LYS A 141 -3.52 22.74 -12.47
CA LYS A 141 -2.35 22.37 -11.68
C LYS A 141 -2.65 21.16 -10.80
N ASP A 142 -1.73 20.20 -10.77
CA ASP A 142 -1.84 19.07 -9.87
C ASP A 142 -1.67 19.50 -8.40
N THR A 143 -2.63 19.13 -7.57
CA THR A 143 -2.62 19.40 -6.12
C THR A 143 -2.56 18.11 -5.31
N GLY A 144 -2.25 16.99 -5.98
CA GLY A 144 -2.15 15.66 -5.40
C GLY A 144 -3.50 15.13 -4.93
N ALA A 145 -3.46 14.14 -4.05
CA ALA A 145 -4.65 13.52 -3.48
C ALA A 145 -5.56 14.53 -2.79
N THR A 146 -6.87 14.48 -3.09
CA THR A 146 -7.86 15.36 -2.46
C THR A 146 -8.14 14.92 -1.02
N ILE A 147 -8.59 15.84 -0.15
CA ILE A 147 -8.98 15.49 1.22
C ILE A 147 -10.07 14.41 1.26
N PRO A 148 -11.15 14.47 0.45
CA PRO A 148 -12.13 13.38 0.39
C PRO A 148 -11.52 12.03 -0.01
N THR A 149 -10.58 12.02 -0.95
CA THR A 149 -9.83 10.81 -1.32
C THR A 149 -9.05 10.28 -0.13
N LEU A 150 -8.30 11.14 0.56
CA LEU A 150 -7.51 10.74 1.74
C LEU A 150 -8.40 10.19 2.86
N VAL A 151 -9.54 10.82 3.15
CA VAL A 151 -10.49 10.32 4.17
C VAL A 151 -11.02 8.94 3.80
N ARG A 152 -11.42 8.74 2.54
CA ARG A 152 -11.91 7.45 2.05
C ARG A 152 -10.85 6.36 2.18
N VAL A 153 -9.64 6.62 1.70
CA VAL A 153 -8.55 5.65 1.71
C VAL A 153 -8.09 5.36 3.15
N SER A 154 -8.04 6.39 4.00
CA SER A 154 -7.73 6.26 5.43
C SER A 154 -8.73 5.35 6.15
N HIS A 155 -10.03 5.50 5.89
CA HIS A 155 -11.05 4.62 6.46
C HIS A 155 -10.81 3.16 6.06
N ILE A 156 -10.58 2.90 4.77
CA ILE A 156 -10.33 1.55 4.25
C ILE A 156 -9.07 0.94 4.89
N HIS A 157 -7.99 1.72 5.00
CA HIS A 157 -6.72 1.24 5.53
C HIS A 157 -6.78 1.03 7.05
N LEU A 158 -7.33 1.99 7.81
CA LEU A 158 -7.47 1.85 9.27
C LEU A 158 -8.26 0.61 9.65
N PHE A 159 -9.39 0.34 8.98
CA PHE A 159 -10.16 -0.86 9.29
C PHE A 159 -9.53 -2.13 8.71
N GLY A 160 -9.24 -2.14 7.40
CA GLY A 160 -8.76 -3.34 6.71
C GLY A 160 -7.41 -3.83 7.21
N ILE A 161 -6.42 -2.94 7.30
CA ILE A 161 -5.05 -3.31 7.70
C ILE A 161 -4.99 -3.70 9.19
N THR A 162 -5.81 -3.07 10.04
CA THR A 162 -5.92 -3.48 11.46
C THR A 162 -6.38 -4.92 11.59
N PHE A 163 -7.37 -5.37 10.81
CA PHE A 163 -7.78 -6.78 10.83
C PHE A 163 -6.69 -7.72 10.33
N ILE A 164 -5.96 -7.34 9.26
CA ILE A 164 -4.83 -8.13 8.76
C ILE A 164 -3.77 -8.32 9.85
N PHE A 165 -3.32 -7.24 10.49
CA PHE A 165 -2.31 -7.33 11.54
C PHE A 165 -2.82 -7.99 12.80
N PHE A 166 -4.10 -7.84 13.14
CA PHE A 166 -4.71 -8.60 14.22
C PHE A 166 -4.62 -10.11 13.95
N ILE A 167 -4.99 -10.56 12.74
CA ILE A 167 -4.93 -11.98 12.36
C ILE A 167 -3.50 -12.50 12.36
N VAL A 168 -2.58 -11.82 11.66
CA VAL A 168 -1.18 -12.25 11.56
C VAL A 168 -0.50 -12.23 12.93
N SER A 169 -0.73 -11.19 13.74
CA SER A 169 -0.17 -11.10 15.10
C SER A 169 -0.74 -12.17 16.00
N SER A 170 -2.04 -12.48 15.89
CA SER A 170 -2.68 -13.57 16.64
C SER A 170 -2.03 -14.91 16.33
N ILE A 171 -1.78 -15.21 15.05
CA ILE A 171 -1.05 -16.43 14.64
C ILE A 171 0.39 -16.39 15.21
N PHE A 172 1.08 -15.27 15.05
CA PHE A 172 2.45 -15.09 15.55
C PHE A 172 2.58 -15.17 17.08
N THR A 173 1.49 -14.98 17.85
CA THR A 173 1.53 -15.22 19.29
C THR A 173 1.87 -16.68 19.66
N HIS A 174 1.67 -17.64 18.75
CA HIS A 174 2.09 -19.03 18.91
C HIS A 174 3.55 -19.30 18.52
N ALA A 175 4.27 -18.31 17.96
CA ALA A 175 5.68 -18.44 17.67
C ALA A 175 6.52 -18.37 18.95
N TYR A 176 7.46 -19.30 19.11
CA TYR A 176 8.50 -19.22 20.12
C TYR A 176 9.57 -18.20 19.71
N MET A 177 9.79 -17.16 20.51
CA MET A 177 10.82 -16.15 20.23
C MET A 177 11.42 -15.66 21.53
N ARG A 178 12.76 -15.65 21.59
CA ARG A 178 13.52 -15.02 22.69
C ARG A 178 14.45 -13.95 22.10
N PRO A 179 14.57 -12.77 22.77
CA PRO A 179 13.89 -12.38 24.00
C PRO A 179 12.40 -11.99 23.79
N LEU A 180 11.57 -12.12 24.84
CA LEU A 180 10.11 -11.88 24.74
C LEU A 180 9.76 -10.43 24.38
N TRP A 181 10.53 -9.45 24.84
CA TRP A 181 10.28 -8.04 24.51
C TRP A 181 10.36 -7.79 23.00
N LEU A 182 11.23 -8.50 22.27
CA LEU A 182 11.37 -8.37 20.83
C LEU A 182 10.12 -8.89 20.11
N LYS A 183 9.54 -9.99 20.59
CA LYS A 183 8.26 -10.50 20.10
C LYS A 183 7.15 -9.46 20.28
N CYS A 184 7.08 -8.82 21.45
CA CYS A 184 6.10 -7.76 21.71
C CYS A 184 6.30 -6.56 20.78
N VAL A 185 7.55 -6.14 20.53
CA VAL A 185 7.86 -5.06 19.59
C VAL A 185 7.36 -5.41 18.18
N ILE A 186 7.64 -6.62 17.68
CA ILE A 186 7.19 -7.06 16.35
C ILE A 186 5.65 -7.10 16.27
N ILE A 187 4.96 -7.45 17.35
CA ILE A 187 3.49 -7.45 17.38
C ILE A 187 2.93 -6.02 17.37
N VAL A 188 3.52 -5.09 18.12
CA VAL A 188 3.00 -3.72 18.29
C VAL A 188 3.36 -2.82 17.11
N LEU A 189 4.55 -2.99 16.54
CA LEU A 189 5.09 -2.14 15.47
C LEU A 189 4.10 -1.87 14.31
N PRO A 190 3.43 -2.87 13.70
CA PRO A 190 2.61 -2.64 12.52
C PRO A 190 1.34 -1.82 12.84
N PHE A 191 0.84 -1.87 14.08
CA PHE A 191 -0.29 -1.05 14.54
C PHE A 191 0.11 0.41 14.78
N LEU A 192 1.33 0.66 15.25
CA LEU A 192 1.83 2.03 15.39
C LEU A 192 2.14 2.63 14.01
N THR A 193 2.76 1.84 13.12
CA THR A 193 3.17 2.34 11.80
C THR A 193 1.98 2.65 10.90
N ILE A 194 0.86 1.93 11.00
CA ILE A 194 -0.33 2.28 10.20
C ILE A 194 -0.93 3.63 10.63
N LEU A 195 -0.88 3.96 11.92
CA LEU A 195 -1.30 5.27 12.40
C LEU A 195 -0.36 6.35 11.86
N THR A 196 0.96 6.17 12.03
CA THR A 196 1.94 7.15 11.55
C THR A 196 1.90 7.32 10.04
N ASP A 197 1.70 6.25 9.27
CA ASP A 197 1.57 6.29 7.82
C ASP A 197 0.40 7.18 7.40
N ILE A 198 -0.80 6.89 7.91
CA ILE A 198 -2.01 7.63 7.56
C ILE A 198 -1.92 9.09 7.98
N PHE A 199 -1.44 9.39 9.19
CA PHE A 199 -1.22 10.78 9.60
C PHE A 199 -0.23 11.50 8.68
N SER A 200 0.81 10.80 8.22
CA SER A 200 1.82 11.36 7.32
C SER A 200 1.26 11.70 5.94
N TRP A 201 0.20 11.04 5.46
CA TRP A 201 -0.46 11.40 4.20
C TRP A 201 -1.03 12.83 4.23
N TYR A 202 -1.72 13.17 5.32
CA TYR A 202 -2.28 14.51 5.52
C TYR A 202 -1.18 15.55 5.70
N LEU A 203 -0.14 15.23 6.47
CA LEU A 203 0.99 16.13 6.68
C LEU A 203 1.77 16.36 5.38
N THR A 204 1.98 15.33 4.57
CA THR A 204 2.68 15.43 3.28
C THR A 204 1.98 16.39 2.33
N LYS A 205 0.64 16.45 2.38
CA LYS A 205 -0.14 17.40 1.59
C LYS A 205 0.20 18.88 1.89
N TRP A 206 0.61 19.20 3.11
CA TRP A 206 0.98 20.56 3.50
C TRP A 206 2.48 20.79 3.57
N ILE A 207 3.24 19.75 3.95
CA ILE A 207 4.68 19.79 4.16
C ILE A 207 5.28 18.59 3.42
N PRO A 208 5.79 18.80 2.19
CA PRO A 208 6.18 17.70 1.29
C PRO A 208 7.27 16.78 1.86
N GLY A 209 8.06 17.25 2.84
CA GLY A 209 9.08 16.45 3.52
C GLY A 209 8.53 15.24 4.30
N PHE A 210 7.26 15.24 4.70
CA PHE A 210 6.63 14.10 5.37
C PHE A 210 6.45 12.87 4.48
N ALA A 211 6.70 12.96 3.16
CA ALA A 211 6.72 11.81 2.26
C ALA A 211 7.69 10.72 2.72
N TRP A 212 8.81 11.09 3.36
CA TRP A 212 9.75 10.12 3.94
C TRP A 212 9.14 9.33 5.10
N PHE A 213 8.25 9.95 5.90
CA PHE A 213 7.58 9.24 6.99
C PHE A 213 6.59 8.18 6.47
N ILE A 214 5.95 8.43 5.32
CA ILE A 214 5.12 7.45 4.61
C ILE A 214 5.98 6.23 4.25
N ILE A 215 7.13 6.46 3.60
CA ILE A 215 8.05 5.39 3.17
C ILE A 215 8.58 4.61 4.36
N ILE A 216 9.07 5.29 5.40
CA ILE A 216 9.60 4.64 6.60
C ILE A 216 8.53 3.82 7.31
N SER A 217 7.32 4.38 7.46
CA SER A 217 6.20 3.67 8.10
C SER A 217 5.80 2.43 7.30
N GLY A 218 5.69 2.55 5.97
CA GLY A 218 5.42 1.44 5.06
C GLY A 218 6.50 0.35 5.11
N ALA A 219 7.78 0.73 5.13
CA ALA A 219 8.89 -0.20 5.23
C ALA A 219 8.91 -0.94 6.58
N LEU A 220 8.75 -0.23 7.69
CA LEU A 220 8.68 -0.85 9.03
C LEU A 220 7.49 -1.80 9.16
N MET A 221 6.35 -1.40 8.62
CA MET A 221 5.14 -2.20 8.55
C MET A 221 5.37 -3.49 7.74
N GLY A 222 6.01 -3.37 6.58
CA GLY A 222 6.38 -4.51 5.74
C GLY A 222 7.36 -5.47 6.40
N ILE A 223 8.44 -4.95 6.98
CA ILE A 223 9.44 -5.75 7.72
C ILE A 223 8.76 -6.51 8.86
N SER A 224 7.87 -5.85 9.60
CA SER A 224 7.12 -6.49 10.67
C SER A 224 6.23 -7.61 10.17
N PHE A 225 5.44 -7.35 9.12
CA PHE A 225 4.58 -8.37 8.50
C PHE A 225 5.41 -9.57 8.02
N THR A 226 6.51 -9.33 7.30
CA THR A 226 7.40 -10.37 6.79
C THR A 226 8.02 -11.18 7.93
N ALA A 227 8.47 -10.54 9.01
CA ALA A 227 9.02 -11.24 10.17
C ALA A 227 7.97 -12.16 10.80
N GLN A 228 6.76 -11.66 11.05
CA GLN A 228 5.68 -12.47 11.62
C GLN A 228 5.29 -13.63 10.68
N TRP A 229 5.21 -13.37 9.38
CA TRP A 229 4.88 -14.38 8.37
C TRP A 229 5.93 -15.47 8.28
N VAL A 230 7.20 -15.12 8.08
CA VAL A 230 8.31 -16.06 7.88
C VAL A 230 8.51 -16.91 9.13
N ILE A 231 8.55 -16.29 10.31
CA ILE A 231 8.76 -17.00 11.56
C ILE A 231 7.59 -17.95 11.84
N SER A 232 6.34 -17.52 11.63
CA SER A 232 5.17 -18.39 11.85
C SER A 232 5.15 -19.57 10.89
N MET A 233 5.38 -19.34 9.59
CA MET A 233 5.44 -20.41 8.59
C MET A 233 6.58 -21.39 8.89
N TRP A 234 7.76 -20.88 9.20
CA TRP A 234 8.91 -21.71 9.49
C TRP A 234 8.71 -22.53 10.77
N GLN A 235 8.22 -21.91 11.84
CA GLN A 235 8.02 -22.60 13.11
C GLN A 235 6.89 -23.61 13.11
N MET A 236 5.90 -23.39 12.26
CA MET A 236 4.77 -24.31 12.12
C MET A 236 5.14 -25.60 11.40
N TRP A 237 6.17 -25.59 10.53
CA TRP A 237 6.43 -26.70 9.61
C TRP A 237 7.82 -27.32 9.74
N PHE A 238 8.83 -26.54 10.15
CA PHE A 238 10.23 -26.95 10.07
C PHE A 238 10.99 -26.82 11.39
N TYR A 239 10.49 -26.05 12.35
CA TYR A 239 11.20 -25.80 13.62
C TYR A 239 10.96 -26.90 14.65
N THR A 240 12.04 -27.31 15.30
CA THR A 240 12.03 -28.16 16.49
C THR A 240 12.16 -27.30 17.74
N LEU A 241 11.33 -27.55 18.75
CA LEU A 241 11.44 -26.79 20.01
C LEU A 241 12.68 -27.21 20.79
N PRO A 242 13.21 -26.31 21.63
CA PRO A 242 14.07 -26.68 22.74
C PRO A 242 13.43 -27.77 23.63
N ALA A 243 14.25 -28.73 24.08
CA ALA A 243 13.79 -29.90 24.84
C ALA A 243 12.99 -29.54 26.10
N ASP A 244 13.36 -28.47 26.80
CA ASP A 244 12.67 -27.95 27.98
C ASP A 244 11.22 -27.54 27.69
N LEU A 245 10.95 -27.03 26.50
CA LEU A 245 9.60 -26.63 26.08
C LEU A 245 8.82 -27.80 25.49
N GLU A 246 9.49 -28.74 24.83
CA GLU A 246 8.89 -29.98 24.34
C GLU A 246 8.38 -30.84 25.49
N GLU A 247 9.19 -30.99 26.55
CA GLU A 247 8.79 -31.66 27.81
C GLU A 247 7.60 -30.96 28.49
N CYS A 248 7.46 -29.65 28.31
CA CYS A 248 6.33 -28.87 28.82
C CYS A 248 5.08 -28.89 27.91
N GLY A 249 5.06 -29.75 26.87
CA GLY A 249 3.96 -29.84 25.91
C GLY A 249 3.83 -28.62 24.99
N GLY A 250 4.93 -27.90 24.73
CA GLY A 250 4.95 -26.73 23.87
C GLY A 250 4.42 -25.44 24.51
N ALA A 251 4.29 -25.38 25.84
CA ALA A 251 3.82 -24.18 26.53
C ALA A 251 4.81 -23.00 26.41
N LEU A 252 4.34 -21.85 25.93
CA LEU A 252 5.21 -20.69 25.68
C LEU A 252 5.52 -19.89 26.96
N PRO A 253 6.68 -19.17 27.01
CA PRO A 253 7.05 -18.33 28.14
C PRO A 253 6.04 -17.20 28.43
N VAL A 254 5.77 -16.93 29.71
CA VAL A 254 4.94 -15.82 30.18
C VAL A 254 5.84 -14.80 30.90
N LEU A 255 5.67 -13.52 30.58
CA LEU A 255 6.45 -12.43 31.20
C LEU A 255 6.36 -12.50 32.73
N GLY A 256 7.50 -12.45 33.41
CA GLY A 256 7.57 -12.41 34.88
C GLY A 256 7.48 -13.76 35.60
N ARG A 257 7.36 -14.89 34.88
CA ARG A 257 7.50 -16.22 35.46
C ARG A 257 8.85 -16.82 35.08
N LYS A 258 9.65 -17.21 36.07
CA LYS A 258 10.78 -18.13 35.86
C LYS A 258 10.19 -19.50 35.49
N GLN A 259 10.71 -20.10 34.42
CA GLN A 259 10.44 -21.50 34.09
C GLN A 259 11.15 -22.40 35.09
#